data_AF-A0A4Q3EAZ3-F1
#
_entry.id   AF-A0A4Q3EAZ3-F1
#
_cell.length_a   1.000
_cell.length_b   1.000
_cell.length_c   1.000
_cell.angle_alpha   90.00
_cell.angle_beta   90.00
_cell.angle_gamma   90.00
#
_symmetry.space_group_name_H-M   'P 1'
#
loop_
_entity.id
_entity.type
_entity.pdbx_description
1 polymer ?
#
loop_
_entity_poly.entity_id
_entity_poly.type
_entity_poly.pdbx_seq_one_letter_code
_entity_poly.pdbx_strand_id
1 'polypeptide(L)' 'LRKAAGLLINTDLNVNEVAFQVGFNDQKYFREQFNKVFGINPSEYIRRHRKPFHKNYILHEKASKPKP' A
#
# COMPACT_ATOMS: atom_id res chain seq x y z
N LEU A 1 -5.47 11.30 0.17
CA LEU A 1 -5.99 9.98 -0.29
C LEU A 1 -5.85 9.76 -1.81
N ARG A 2 -6.34 10.66 -2.68
CA ARG A 2 -6.16 10.52 -4.15
C ARG A 2 -4.68 10.43 -4.59
N LYS A 3 -3.81 11.28 -4.01
CA LYS A 3 -2.35 11.20 -4.20
C LYS A 3 -1.78 9.84 -3.79
N ALA A 4 -2.26 9.28 -2.67
CA ALA A 4 -1.84 7.97 -2.19
C ALA A 4 -2.22 6.86 -3.16
N ALA A 5 -3.45 6.86 -3.69
CA ALA A 5 -3.89 5.91 -4.70
C ALA A 5 -3.01 5.93 -5.95
N GLY A 6 -2.64 7.13 -6.42
CA GLY A 6 -1.70 7.30 -7.51
C GLY A 6 -0.33 6.69 -7.20
N LEU A 7 0.22 6.96 -6.02
CA LEU A 7 1.52 6.40 -5.61
C LEU A 7 1.49 4.87 -5.52
N LEU A 8 0.42 4.30 -4.97
CA LEU A 8 0.26 2.84 -4.79
C LEU A 8 0.35 2.06 -6.12
N ILE A 9 -0.07 2.66 -7.24
CA ILE A 9 -0.14 1.98 -8.54
C ILE A 9 0.97 2.42 -9.51
N ASN A 10 1.52 3.62 -9.32
CA ASN A 10 2.56 4.18 -10.20
C ASN A 10 3.99 4.03 -9.62
N THR A 11 4.14 3.57 -8.38
CA THR A 11 5.45 3.44 -7.74
C THR A 11 5.63 2.07 -7.08
N ASP A 12 6.88 1.75 -6.76
CA ASP A 12 7.27 0.54 -6.02
C ASP A 12 7.01 0.60 -4.51
N LEU A 13 6.45 1.71 -4.02
CA LEU A 13 6.25 1.94 -2.60
C LEU A 13 5.18 1.02 -2.01
N ASN A 14 5.42 0.58 -0.79
CA ASN A 14 4.43 -0.17 -0.02
C ASN A 14 3.43 0.78 0.67
N VAL A 15 2.36 0.19 1.23
CA VAL A 15 1.29 0.94 1.91
C VAL A 15 1.80 1.81 3.07
N ASN A 16 2.86 1.38 3.79
CA ASN A 16 3.46 2.17 4.87
C ASN A 16 4.16 3.41 4.33
N GLU A 17 4.99 3.23 3.32
CA GLU A 17 5.76 4.32 2.70
C GLU A 17 4.82 5.37 2.10
N VAL A 18 3.78 4.92 1.40
CA VAL A 18 2.78 5.84 0.85
C VAL A 18 2.03 6.59 1.95
N ALA A 19 1.66 5.93 3.05
CA ALA A 19 0.98 6.57 4.17
C ALA A 19 1.83 7.70 4.77
N PHE A 20 3.11 7.44 5.05
CA PHE A 20 4.05 8.45 5.51
C PHE A 20 4.23 9.59 4.50
N GLN A 21 4.38 9.26 3.21
CA GLN A 21 4.64 10.25 2.16
C GLN A 21 3.47 11.22 1.92
N VAL A 22 2.25 10.83 2.28
CA VAL A 22 1.06 11.71 2.20
C VAL A 22 0.67 12.30 3.55
N GLY A 23 1.51 12.17 4.58
CA GLY A 23 1.37 12.83 5.87
C GLY A 23 0.58 12.06 6.93
N PHE A 24 0.37 10.75 6.76
CA PHE A 24 -0.22 9.92 7.82
C PHE A 24 0.88 9.32 8.70
N ASN A 25 0.78 9.59 10.00
CA ASN A 25 1.61 8.94 11.02
C ASN A 25 1.04 7.58 11.46
N ASP A 26 -0.27 7.38 11.30
CA ASP A 26 -0.94 6.14 11.69
C ASP A 26 -1.41 5.35 10.47
N GLN A 27 -0.89 4.13 10.32
CA GLN A 27 -1.22 3.25 9.21
C GLN A 27 -2.64 2.67 9.29
N LYS A 28 -3.18 2.43 10.50
CA LYS A 28 -4.56 1.96 10.67
C LYS A 28 -5.52 3.05 10.23
N TYR A 29 -5.30 4.26 10.71
CA TYR A 29 -6.10 5.41 10.32
C TYR A 29 -6.04 5.64 8.81
N PHE A 30 -4.85 5.58 8.20
CA PHE A 30 -4.72 5.65 6.74
C PHE A 30 -5.57 4.61 6.02
N ARG A 31 -5.52 3.34 6.45
CA ARG A 31 -6.30 2.25 5.84
C ARG A 31 -7.79 2.47 5.96
N GLU A 32 -8.27 2.91 7.13
CA GLU A 32 -9.69 3.22 7.33
C GLU A 32 -10.14 4.37 6.44
N GLN A 33 -9.37 5.46 6.40
CA GLN A 33 -9.68 6.61 5.55
C GLN A 33 -9.62 6.25 4.06
N PHE A 34 -8.65 5.43 3.65
CA PHE A 34 -8.54 4.95 2.28
C PHE A 34 -9.72 4.05 1.91
N ASN A 35 -10.10 3.11 2.78
CA ASN A 35 -11.25 2.24 2.56
C ASN A 35 -12.56 3.06 2.49
N LYS A 36 -12.75 4.05 3.37
CA LYS A 36 -13.92 4.95 3.31
C LYS A 36 -14.05 5.69 1.98
N VAL A 37 -12.94 6.06 1.34
CA VAL A 37 -12.96 6.82 0.07
C VAL A 37 -13.00 5.92 -1.17
N PHE A 38 -12.33 4.77 -1.14
CA PHE A 38 -12.18 3.89 -2.31
C PHE A 38 -12.96 2.58 -2.22
N GLY A 39 -13.61 2.30 -1.08
CA GLY A 39 -14.37 1.08 -0.80
C GLY A 39 -13.52 -0.18 -0.61
N ILE A 40 -12.19 -0.09 -0.79
CA ILE A 40 -11.25 -1.22 -0.67
C ILE A 40 -9.99 -0.83 0.08
N ASN A 41 -9.31 -1.82 0.66
CA ASN A 41 -8.06 -1.59 1.37
C ASN A 41 -6.91 -1.22 0.42
N PRO A 42 -5.92 -0.42 0.86
CA PRO A 42 -4.78 -0.02 0.03
C PRO A 42 -4.02 -1.19 -0.61
N SER A 43 -3.81 -2.29 0.11
CA SER A 43 -3.13 -3.48 -0.42
C SER A 43 -3.93 -4.14 -1.55
N GLU A 44 -5.26 -4.18 -1.40
CA GLU A 44 -6.16 -4.70 -2.43
C GLU A 44 -6.19 -3.77 -3.64
N TYR A 45 -6.14 -2.46 -3.41
CA TYR A 45 -6.03 -1.45 -4.46
C TYR A 45 -4.77 -1.66 -5.30
N ILE A 46 -3.61 -1.88 -4.65
CA ILE A 46 -2.36 -2.25 -5.35
C ILE A 46 -2.59 -3.52 -6.17
N ARG A 47 -3.10 -4.59 -5.57
CA ARG A 47 -3.29 -5.89 -6.26
C ARG A 47 -4.16 -5.78 -7.51
N ARG A 48 -5.20 -4.94 -7.49
CA ARG A 48 -6.14 -4.78 -8.62
C ARG A 48 -5.62 -3.86 -9.72
N HIS A 49 -4.88 -2.81 -9.36
CA HIS A 49 -4.54 -1.73 -10.28
C HIS A 49 -3.07 -1.72 -10.69
N ARG A 50 -2.18 -2.27 -9.87
CA ARG A 50 -0.75 -2.36 -10.18
C ARG A 50 -0.50 -3.64 -10.97
N LYS A 51 -0.08 -3.48 -12.23
CA LYS A 51 0.34 -4.62 -13.07
C LYS A 51 1.50 -5.35 -12.34
N PRO A 52 1.46 -6.68 -12.23
CA PRO A 52 2.54 -7.42 -11.57
C PRO A 52 3.82 -7.24 -12.38
N PHE A 53 4.73 -6.41 -11.87
CA PHE A 53 6.12 -6.47 -12.28
C PHE A 53 6.67 -7.75 -11.67
N HIS A 54 6.81 -8.79 -12.48
CA HIS A 54 7.13 -10.13 -12.02
C HIS A 54 8.49 -10.09 -11.29
N LYS A 55 8.46 -10.16 -9.96
CA LYS A 55 9.59 -10.60 -9.16
C LYS A 55 9.04 -11.66 -8.23
N ASN A 56 9.51 -12.89 -8.44
CA ASN A 56 9.33 -14.05 -7.58
C ASN A 56 9.47 -13.65 -6.10
N TYR A 57 8.35 -13.39 -5.43
CA TYR A 57 8.33 -13.34 -3.98
C TYR A 57 7.56 -14.57 -3.52
N ILE A 58 8.33 -15.57 -3.12
CA ILE A 58 7.90 -16.63 -2.21
C ILE A 58 7.44 -15.91 -0.94
N LEU A 59 6.17 -15.47 -0.89
CA LEU A 59 5.58 -14.84 0.29
C LEU A 59 5.21 -15.97 1.25
N HIS A 60 6.25 -16.43 1.96
CA HIS A 60 6.08 -17.20 3.17
C HIS A 60 5.13 -16.43 4.11
N GLU A 61 4.16 -17.18 4.58
CA GLU A 61 3.16 -16.77 5.55
C GLU A 61 3.80 -16.04 6.74
N LYS A 62 3.17 -14.94 7.15
CA LYS A 62 3.41 -14.14 8.37
C LYS A 62 4.72 -13.34 8.43
N ALA A 63 4.53 -12.02 8.54
CA ALA A 63 5.40 -11.07 9.22
C ALA A 63 6.90 -11.15 8.90
N SER A 64 7.39 -10.24 8.06
CA SER A 64 8.75 -9.73 8.23
C SER A 64 8.90 -8.35 7.59
N LYS A 65 9.12 -7.36 8.47
CA LYS A 65 9.87 -6.15 8.14
C LYS A 65 11.30 -6.60 7.81
N PRO A 66 11.93 -6.14 6.72
CA PRO A 66 13.38 -6.03 6.69
C PRO A 66 13.72 -4.54 6.73
N LYS A 67 14.34 -4.10 7.82
CA LYS A 67 15.15 -2.88 7.84
C LYS A 67 15.91 -2.76 9.17
N PRO A 68 17.12 -2.22 9.09
CA PRO A 68 18.38 -2.84 8.65
C PRO A 68 18.96 -3.82 9.68
#